data_AF-A0AAJ0DA54-F1
#
_entry.id   AF-A0AAJ0DA54-F1
#
_cell.length_a   1.000
_cell.length_b   1.000
_cell.length_c   1.000
_cell.angle_alpha   90.00
_cell.angle_beta   90.00
_cell.angle_gamma   90.00
#
_symmetry.space_group_name_H-M   'P 1'
#
loop_
_entity.id
_entity.type
_entity.pdbx_description
1 polymer ?
#
loop_
_entity_poly.entity_id
_entity_poly.type
_entity_poly.pdbx_seq_one_letter_code
_entity_poly.pdbx_strand_id
1 'polypeptide(L)'
;MSSTLLILLVTTDLSPTQPPWVPPNCFFSIDDVELAWTFPDSHFDFVHIRCLMGSIKDWPALYRQAYDHISPGGWIQHLDMDLSFISDDGTVGDDHLMAQWSKALFDAGEVTGKTFNVPNRMSRLIQDAGFEDMQQVWYKIPVRGWTKDKLRKEVGKWNYHYCLQGCEGWALLLLNKVLQWRMEEIQDFIAKFKDALGDKKNHAYYNILANAAQSPPLAGSFNCFTVFANNMFDNGIGDGPFVKATSTNSRAVGVVLDTTQMRADIIARYDKPKSLLDNLEASRTKKVNC
;
A
#
# COMPACT_ATOMS: atom_id res chain seq x y z
N MET A 1 -9.62 -20.02 21.39
CA MET A 1 -9.22 -20.79 20.20
C MET A 1 -8.52 -19.81 19.28
N SER A 2 -7.28 -20.10 18.89
CA SER A 2 -6.48 -19.19 18.04
C SER A 2 -7.13 -19.12 16.66
N SER A 3 -7.59 -17.95 16.23
CA SER A 3 -8.06 -17.74 14.86
C SER A 3 -6.88 -17.97 13.91
N THR A 4 -6.94 -19.00 13.08
CA THR A 4 -5.89 -19.28 12.09
C THR A 4 -6.18 -18.43 10.86
N LEU A 5 -5.36 -17.41 10.61
CA LEU A 5 -5.40 -16.62 9.37
C LEU A 5 -4.42 -17.24 8.37
N LEU A 6 -4.91 -17.88 7.31
CA LEU A 6 -4.04 -18.33 6.22
C LEU A 6 -3.68 -17.12 5.37
N ILE A 7 -2.40 -16.73 5.31
CA ILE A 7 -1.95 -15.61 4.46
C ILE A 7 -1.21 -16.19 3.27
N LEU A 8 -1.76 -15.99 2.08
CA LEU A 8 -1.06 -16.24 0.82
C LEU A 8 -0.43 -14.94 0.33
N LEU A 9 0.89 -14.91 0.18
CA LEU A 9 1.58 -13.80 -0.47
C LEU A 9 1.80 -14.16 -1.94
N VAL A 10 1.14 -13.45 -2.85
CA VAL A 10 1.39 -13.56 -4.29
C VAL A 10 2.25 -12.38 -4.70
N THR A 11 3.50 -12.66 -5.08
CA THR A 11 4.44 -11.62 -5.52
C THR A 11 4.61 -11.69 -7.03
N THR A 12 4.42 -10.56 -7.71
CA THR A 12 4.71 -10.44 -9.15
C THR A 12 6.22 -10.39 -9.45
N ASP A 13 7.04 -10.25 -8.41
CA ASP A 13 8.50 -10.31 -8.53
C ASP A 13 8.97 -11.77 -8.37
N LEU A 14 9.65 -12.25 -9.42
CA LEU A 14 10.22 -13.60 -9.50
C LEU A 14 11.47 -13.78 -8.61
N SER A 15 11.93 -12.73 -7.92
CA SER A 15 13.10 -12.83 -7.05
C SER A 15 12.78 -13.59 -5.74
N PRO A 16 13.46 -14.72 -5.45
CA PRO A 16 13.20 -15.53 -4.27
C PRO A 16 13.83 -14.86 -3.05
N THR A 17 13.11 -13.93 -2.44
CA THR A 17 13.66 -13.08 -1.38
C THR A 17 12.81 -13.17 -0.12
N GLN A 18 12.44 -14.39 0.27
CA GLN A 18 11.64 -14.66 1.47
C GLN A 18 12.41 -14.26 2.75
N PRO A 19 11.73 -13.70 3.76
CA PRO A 19 12.38 -13.42 5.04
C PRO A 19 12.75 -14.71 5.75
N PRO A 20 13.79 -14.69 6.61
CA PRO A 20 14.28 -15.87 7.29
C PRO A 20 13.29 -16.47 8.29
N TRP A 21 12.25 -15.74 8.67
CA TRP A 21 11.21 -16.18 9.57
C TRP A 21 9.83 -15.81 9.01
N VAL A 22 8.92 -16.78 9.00
CA VAL A 22 7.54 -16.63 8.55
C VAL A 22 6.63 -17.40 9.53
N PRO A 23 5.42 -16.89 9.85
CA PRO A 23 4.45 -17.61 10.65
C PRO A 23 4.08 -18.95 10.01
N PRO A 24 3.75 -19.98 10.80
CA PRO A 24 3.41 -21.32 10.28
C PRO A 24 2.15 -21.37 9.41
N ASN A 25 1.34 -20.30 9.46
CA ASN A 25 0.12 -20.08 8.69
C ASN A 25 0.31 -19.12 7.50
N CYS A 26 1.56 -18.82 7.12
CA CYS A 26 1.91 -17.97 5.98
C CYS A 26 2.54 -18.81 4.87
N PHE A 27 2.01 -18.67 3.65
CA PHE A 27 2.49 -19.38 2.47
C PHE A 27 2.83 -18.38 1.38
N PHE A 28 3.91 -18.63 0.67
CA PHE A 28 4.38 -17.77 -0.41
C PHE A 28 4.14 -18.48 -1.73
N SER A 29 3.50 -17.77 -2.66
CA SER A 29 3.40 -18.18 -4.06
C SER A 29 4.03 -17.12 -4.92
N ILE A 30 4.84 -17.56 -5.89
CA ILE A 30 5.35 -16.68 -6.92
C ILE A 30 4.41 -16.88 -8.11
N ASP A 31 3.62 -15.86 -8.42
CA ASP A 31 2.65 -15.92 -9.50
C ASP A 31 2.38 -14.53 -10.08
N ASP A 32 1.92 -14.49 -11.33
CA ASP A 32 1.50 -13.26 -11.98
C ASP A 32 0.02 -12.99 -11.66
N VAL A 33 -0.24 -11.92 -10.90
CA VAL A 33 -1.58 -11.56 -10.45
C VAL A 33 -2.52 -11.13 -11.58
N GLU A 34 -1.97 -10.80 -12.76
CA GLU A 34 -2.76 -10.44 -13.96
C GLU A 34 -3.32 -11.70 -14.66
N LEU A 35 -2.80 -12.89 -14.36
CA LEU A 35 -3.34 -14.15 -14.87
C LEU A 35 -4.58 -14.59 -14.09
N ALA A 36 -5.30 -15.56 -14.65
CA ALA A 36 -6.45 -16.18 -13.99
C ALA A 36 -5.99 -16.89 -12.71
N TRP A 37 -6.56 -16.50 -11.58
CA TRP A 37 -6.30 -17.06 -10.27
C TRP A 37 -6.79 -18.50 -10.24
N THR A 38 -5.95 -19.40 -9.75
CA THR A 38 -6.26 -20.84 -9.67
C THR A 38 -7.04 -21.21 -8.41
N PHE A 39 -7.50 -20.21 -7.64
CA PHE A 39 -8.27 -20.41 -6.43
C PHE A 39 -9.75 -20.59 -6.79
N PRO A 40 -10.55 -21.28 -5.96
CA PRO A 40 -12.00 -21.30 -6.15
C PRO A 40 -12.61 -19.91 -5.99
N ASP A 41 -13.77 -19.69 -6.63
CA ASP A 41 -14.61 -18.53 -6.34
C ASP A 41 -14.96 -18.49 -4.84
N SER A 42 -15.11 -17.28 -4.28
CA SER A 42 -15.40 -17.08 -2.85
C SER A 42 -14.45 -17.83 -1.89
N HIS A 43 -13.15 -17.86 -2.22
CA HIS A 43 -12.14 -18.53 -1.39
C HIS A 43 -11.55 -17.64 -0.29
N PHE A 44 -11.43 -16.33 -0.54
CA PHE A 44 -10.79 -15.38 0.36
C PHE A 44 -11.80 -14.59 1.17
N ASP A 45 -11.55 -14.42 2.46
CA ASP A 45 -12.28 -13.47 3.30
C ASP A 45 -11.71 -12.04 3.18
N PHE A 46 -10.44 -11.95 2.76
CA PHE A 46 -9.73 -10.68 2.64
C PHE A 46 -8.70 -10.69 1.49
N VAL A 47 -8.72 -9.65 0.65
CA VAL A 47 -7.68 -9.40 -0.36
C VAL A 47 -7.00 -8.08 -0.02
N HIS A 48 -5.70 -8.12 0.21
CA HIS A 48 -4.86 -6.94 0.38
C HIS A 48 -4.03 -6.72 -0.87
N ILE A 49 -4.11 -5.54 -1.47
CA ILE A 49 -3.31 -5.11 -2.60
C ILE A 49 -2.42 -3.97 -2.11
N ARG A 50 -1.13 -4.03 -2.42
CA ARG A 50 -0.20 -3.00 -1.98
C ARG A 50 0.86 -2.71 -3.01
N CYS A 51 1.09 -1.42 -3.25
CA CYS A 51 2.21 -0.94 -4.05
C CYS A 51 2.36 -1.67 -5.41
N LEU A 52 1.25 -1.92 -6.13
CA LEU A 52 1.29 -2.52 -7.46
C LEU A 52 1.23 -1.48 -8.60
N MET A 53 1.25 -0.17 -8.29
CA MET A 53 1.41 0.89 -9.29
C MET A 53 2.60 0.60 -10.23
N GLY A 54 2.42 0.86 -11.53
CA GLY A 54 3.44 0.56 -12.54
C GLY A 54 3.63 -0.92 -12.88
N SER A 55 2.92 -1.83 -12.20
CA SER A 55 3.06 -3.28 -12.41
C SER A 55 1.85 -3.90 -13.10
N ILE A 56 0.67 -3.30 -12.98
CA ILE A 56 -0.60 -3.82 -13.52
C ILE A 56 -1.02 -3.03 -14.76
N LYS A 57 -1.37 -3.76 -15.82
CA LYS A 57 -1.88 -3.21 -17.07
C LYS A 57 -3.40 -3.05 -17.03
N ASP A 58 -4.13 -4.05 -16.53
CA ASP A 58 -5.59 -4.04 -16.46
C ASP A 58 -6.11 -4.08 -15.02
N TRP A 59 -6.19 -2.90 -14.40
CA TRP A 59 -6.75 -2.74 -13.06
C TRP A 59 -8.22 -3.17 -12.93
N PRO A 60 -9.14 -2.81 -13.86
CA PRO A 60 -10.50 -3.35 -13.85
C PRO A 60 -10.56 -4.87 -13.78
N ALA A 61 -9.75 -5.57 -14.59
CA ALA A 61 -9.69 -7.03 -14.57
C ALA A 61 -9.19 -7.58 -13.22
N LEU A 62 -8.13 -6.97 -12.65
CA LEU A 62 -7.62 -7.38 -11.34
C LEU A 62 -8.66 -7.21 -10.23
N TYR A 63 -9.40 -6.09 -10.20
CA TYR A 63 -10.45 -5.89 -9.18
C TYR A 63 -11.64 -6.82 -9.39
N ARG A 64 -12.03 -7.10 -10.64
CA ARG A 64 -13.08 -8.09 -10.93
C ARG A 64 -12.67 -9.47 -10.42
N GLN A 65 -11.45 -9.88 -10.71
CA GLN A 65 -10.91 -11.14 -10.24
C GLN A 65 -10.85 -11.22 -8.71
N ALA A 66 -10.42 -10.14 -8.04
CA ALA A 66 -10.47 -10.05 -6.59
C ALA A 66 -11.90 -10.17 -6.04
N TYR A 67 -12.88 -9.58 -6.73
CA TYR A 67 -14.30 -9.67 -6.36
C TYR A 67 -14.82 -11.11 -6.48
N ASP A 68 -14.54 -11.80 -7.59
CA ASP A 68 -15.03 -13.16 -7.84
C ASP A 68 -14.48 -14.19 -6.82
N HIS A 69 -13.26 -13.96 -6.32
CA HIS A 69 -12.60 -14.83 -5.35
C HIS A 69 -12.82 -14.41 -3.89
N ILE A 70 -13.44 -13.26 -3.64
CA ILE A 70 -13.81 -12.83 -2.29
C ILE A 70 -15.17 -13.42 -1.91
N SER A 71 -15.25 -14.01 -0.72
CA SER A 71 -16.51 -14.46 -0.11
C SER A 71 -17.48 -13.29 0.06
N PRO A 72 -18.80 -13.50 -0.08
CA PRO A 72 -19.79 -12.49 0.28
C PRO A 72 -19.57 -11.93 1.70
N GLY A 73 -19.55 -10.61 1.83
CA GLY A 73 -19.21 -9.91 3.08
C GLY A 73 -17.71 -9.86 3.41
N GLY A 74 -16.84 -10.42 2.56
CA GLY A 74 -15.38 -10.27 2.66
C GLY A 74 -14.91 -8.89 2.19
N TRP A 75 -13.64 -8.59 2.42
CA TRP A 75 -13.09 -7.24 2.23
C TRP A 75 -11.94 -7.19 1.25
N ILE A 76 -11.93 -6.17 0.40
CA ILE A 76 -10.74 -5.76 -0.32
C ILE A 76 -10.13 -4.55 0.35
N GLN A 77 -8.81 -4.50 0.40
CA GLN A 77 -8.07 -3.32 0.75
C GLN A 77 -6.94 -3.07 -0.23
N HIS A 78 -6.90 -1.88 -0.79
CA HIS A 78 -5.83 -1.44 -1.65
C HIS A 78 -5.11 -0.24 -1.03
N LEU A 79 -3.79 -0.36 -0.86
CA LEU A 79 -2.92 0.73 -0.44
C LEU A 79 -1.92 1.05 -1.55
N ASP A 80 -1.98 2.27 -2.09
CA ASP A 80 -1.06 2.69 -3.14
C ASP A 80 -0.60 4.15 -3.02
N MET A 81 0.56 4.43 -3.60
CA MET A 81 1.23 5.74 -3.52
C MET A 81 0.86 6.62 -4.72
N ASP A 82 0.52 7.88 -4.46
CA ASP A 82 0.53 8.91 -5.49
C ASP A 82 1.95 9.43 -5.61
N LEU A 83 2.62 9.13 -6.72
CA LEU A 83 4.04 9.46 -6.90
C LEU A 83 4.28 10.95 -7.19
N SER A 84 3.26 11.79 -7.12
CA SER A 84 3.35 13.24 -7.28
C SER A 84 3.98 13.89 -6.04
N PHE A 85 5.21 14.36 -6.16
CA PHE A 85 5.82 15.19 -5.13
C PHE A 85 5.26 16.62 -5.22
N ILE A 86 4.61 17.06 -4.14
CA ILE A 86 3.98 18.38 -4.05
C ILE A 86 4.34 19.06 -2.72
N SER A 87 3.98 20.33 -2.60
CA SER A 87 4.16 21.12 -1.38
C SER A 87 2.94 22.02 -1.16
N ASP A 88 2.60 22.31 0.10
CA ASP A 88 1.49 23.20 0.41
C ASP A 88 1.89 24.69 0.32
N ASP A 89 3.18 24.99 0.36
CA ASP A 89 3.73 26.34 0.41
C ASP A 89 4.45 26.77 -0.89
N GLY A 90 4.36 25.94 -1.93
CA GLY A 90 4.94 26.23 -3.25
C GLY A 90 6.45 26.01 -3.36
N THR A 91 7.10 25.44 -2.34
CA THR A 91 8.54 25.08 -2.41
C THR A 91 8.85 24.02 -3.48
N VAL A 92 7.86 23.19 -3.81
CA VAL A 92 7.87 22.25 -4.92
C VAL A 92 6.73 22.62 -5.86
N GLY A 93 7.07 23.34 -6.94
CA GLY A 93 6.18 23.63 -8.07
C GLY A 93 6.47 22.76 -9.29
N ASP A 94 5.76 23.01 -10.39
CA ASP A 94 5.80 22.16 -11.59
C ASP A 94 7.19 22.04 -12.25
N ASP A 95 7.97 23.12 -12.22
CA ASP A 95 9.33 23.15 -12.76
C ASP A 95 10.37 22.54 -11.81
N HIS A 96 9.98 22.23 -10.56
CA HIS A 96 10.89 21.68 -9.56
C HIS A 96 11.30 20.26 -9.95
N LEU A 97 12.54 19.90 -9.65
CA LEU A 97 13.10 18.61 -10.07
C LEU A 97 12.32 17.40 -9.52
N MET A 98 11.74 17.51 -8.32
CA MET A 98 10.91 16.46 -7.76
C MET A 98 9.59 16.27 -8.54
N ALA A 99 9.02 17.34 -9.10
CA ALA A 99 7.86 17.24 -9.98
C ALA A 99 8.25 16.64 -11.34
N GLN A 100 9.41 17.02 -11.88
CA GLN A 100 9.97 16.40 -13.10
C GLN A 100 10.23 14.90 -12.92
N TRP A 101 10.69 14.49 -11.74
CA TRP A 101 10.85 13.07 -11.38
C TRP A 101 9.52 12.32 -11.45
N SER A 102 8.48 12.83 -10.80
CA SER A 102 7.12 12.27 -10.88
C SER A 102 6.64 12.15 -12.33
N LYS A 103 6.84 13.21 -13.12
CA LYS A 103 6.47 13.23 -14.54
C LYS A 103 7.18 12.14 -15.33
N ALA A 104 8.49 11.96 -15.15
CA ALA A 104 9.26 10.94 -15.86
C ALA A 104 8.77 9.52 -15.55
N LEU A 105 8.36 9.25 -14.30
CA LEU A 105 7.73 7.97 -13.94
C LEU A 105 6.36 7.80 -14.59
N PHE A 106 5.52 8.84 -14.61
CA PHE A 106 4.23 8.78 -15.29
C PHE A 106 4.40 8.55 -16.80
N ASP A 107 5.31 9.25 -17.46
CA ASP A 107 5.61 9.06 -18.89
C ASP A 107 6.02 7.60 -19.17
N ALA A 108 6.84 6.99 -18.31
CA ALA A 108 7.21 5.58 -18.43
C ALA A 108 6.01 4.63 -18.25
N GLY A 109 5.10 4.96 -17.34
CA GLY A 109 3.86 4.21 -17.14
C GLY A 109 2.94 4.26 -18.37
N GLU A 110 2.85 5.41 -19.03
CA GLU A 110 2.06 5.56 -20.26
C GLU A 110 2.65 4.73 -21.42
N VAL A 111 3.99 4.73 -21.59
CA VAL A 111 4.66 3.93 -22.62
C VAL A 111 4.47 2.43 -22.42
N THR A 112 4.51 1.96 -21.17
CA THR A 112 4.32 0.53 -20.85
C THR A 112 2.86 0.10 -20.83
N GLY A 113 1.92 1.06 -20.77
CA GLY A 113 0.52 0.81 -20.46
C GLY A 113 0.29 0.41 -19.00
N LYS A 114 1.30 0.52 -18.13
CA LYS A 114 1.24 0.19 -16.70
C LYS A 114 1.31 1.48 -15.91
N THR A 115 0.14 2.02 -15.59
CA THR A 115 0.05 3.36 -15.00
C THR A 115 0.58 3.42 -13.57
N PHE A 116 1.22 4.55 -13.23
CA PHE A 116 1.56 4.91 -11.85
C PHE A 116 0.47 5.77 -11.18
N ASN A 117 -0.54 6.23 -11.93
CA ASN A 117 -1.64 7.03 -11.41
C ASN A 117 -2.83 6.15 -11.00
N VAL A 118 -2.65 5.42 -9.89
CA VAL A 118 -3.64 4.47 -9.37
C VAL A 118 -4.56 5.10 -8.31
N PRO A 119 -4.06 5.87 -7.32
CA PRO A 119 -4.90 6.42 -6.25
C PRO A 119 -6.10 7.23 -6.71
N ASN A 120 -5.96 7.99 -7.79
CA ASN A 120 -7.04 8.84 -8.30
C ASN A 120 -8.19 8.05 -8.98
N ARG A 121 -8.01 6.75 -9.20
CA ARG A 121 -8.95 5.90 -9.95
C ARG A 121 -9.42 4.67 -9.16
N MET A 122 -8.62 4.20 -8.20
CA MET A 122 -8.86 2.93 -7.50
C MET A 122 -10.26 2.84 -6.88
N SER A 123 -10.78 3.92 -6.30
CA SER A 123 -12.09 3.94 -5.65
C SER A 123 -13.23 3.61 -6.59
N ARG A 124 -13.22 4.27 -7.76
CA ARG A 124 -14.23 4.01 -8.78
C ARG A 124 -14.09 2.60 -9.35
N LEU A 125 -12.86 2.16 -9.63
CA LEU A 125 -12.62 0.84 -10.19
C LEU A 125 -13.04 -0.30 -9.25
N ILE A 126 -12.83 -0.13 -7.94
CA ILE A 126 -13.29 -1.07 -6.91
C ILE A 126 -14.83 -1.09 -6.84
N GLN A 127 -15.49 0.07 -6.92
CA GLN A 127 -16.97 0.12 -6.99
C GLN A 127 -17.51 -0.53 -8.27
N ASP A 128 -16.90 -0.24 -9.42
CA ASP A 128 -17.28 -0.81 -10.71
C ASP A 128 -17.12 -2.36 -10.71
N ALA A 129 -16.21 -2.89 -9.90
CA ALA A 129 -16.06 -4.32 -9.66
C ALA A 129 -17.19 -4.95 -8.84
N GLY A 130 -17.99 -4.15 -8.12
CA GLY A 130 -19.16 -4.62 -7.35
C GLY A 130 -18.99 -4.53 -5.83
N PHE A 131 -17.86 -4.04 -5.34
CA PHE A 131 -17.68 -3.78 -3.92
C PHE A 131 -18.48 -2.54 -3.46
N GLU A 132 -18.99 -2.62 -2.24
CA GLU A 132 -19.75 -1.59 -1.53
C GLU A 132 -19.04 -1.16 -0.23
N ASP A 133 -19.69 -0.32 0.58
CA ASP A 133 -19.16 0.21 1.86
C ASP A 133 -17.71 0.74 1.79
N MET A 134 -17.50 1.69 0.88
CA MET A 134 -16.18 2.25 0.58
C MET A 134 -15.66 3.14 1.72
N GLN A 135 -14.44 2.85 2.19
CA GLN A 135 -13.70 3.64 3.17
C GLN A 135 -12.35 4.09 2.61
N GLN A 136 -12.13 5.41 2.58
CA GLN A 136 -10.91 6.01 2.02
C GLN A 136 -10.19 6.85 3.05
N VAL A 137 -8.88 6.69 3.13
CA VAL A 137 -8.02 7.54 3.95
C VAL A 137 -6.76 7.91 3.18
N TRP A 138 -6.54 9.23 3.05
CA TRP A 138 -5.35 9.80 2.46
C TRP A 138 -4.31 10.12 3.54
N TYR A 139 -3.10 9.61 3.36
CA TYR A 139 -1.96 9.87 4.23
C TYR A 139 -0.96 10.77 3.53
N LYS A 140 -0.76 11.96 4.09
CA LYS A 140 0.31 12.88 3.70
C LYS A 140 1.64 12.40 4.26
N ILE A 141 2.52 11.90 3.39
CA ILE A 141 3.84 11.37 3.75
C ILE A 141 4.91 12.44 3.45
N PRO A 142 5.45 13.11 4.47
CA PRO A 142 6.48 14.12 4.26
C PRO A 142 7.77 13.47 3.74
N VAL A 143 8.52 14.23 2.95
CA VAL A 143 9.90 13.92 2.60
C VAL A 143 10.79 14.77 3.50
N ARG A 144 11.68 14.14 4.27
CA ARG A 144 12.46 14.76 5.36
C ARG A 144 11.63 15.22 6.55
N GLY A 145 12.33 15.70 7.57
CA GLY A 145 11.76 16.10 8.86
C GLY A 145 11.37 17.58 8.96
N TRP A 146 10.69 18.14 7.95
CA TRP A 146 10.25 19.54 7.98
C TRP A 146 8.98 19.78 8.79
N THR A 147 8.18 18.74 9.05
CA THR A 147 6.97 18.86 9.85
C THR A 147 7.27 19.15 11.32
N LYS A 148 6.41 19.94 11.99
CA LYS A 148 6.52 20.20 13.43
C LYS A 148 6.11 19.00 14.29
N ASP A 149 5.18 18.19 13.80
CA ASP A 149 4.74 16.98 14.47
C ASP A 149 5.88 15.95 14.57
N LYS A 150 6.12 15.43 15.77
CA LYS A 150 7.28 14.56 16.07
C LYS A 150 7.23 13.26 15.27
N LEU A 151 6.05 12.68 15.12
CA LEU A 151 5.87 11.41 14.47
C LEU A 151 6.02 11.54 12.95
N ARG A 152 5.33 12.51 12.34
CA ARG A 152 5.48 12.84 10.91
C ARG A 152 6.90 13.25 10.58
N LYS A 153 7.59 13.94 11.48
CA LYS A 153 8.99 14.32 11.31
C LYS A 153 9.89 13.09 11.22
N GLU A 154 9.64 12.10 12.05
CA GLU A 154 10.38 10.84 12.04
C GLU A 154 10.07 10.02 10.79
N VAL A 155 8.79 9.88 10.43
CA VAL A 155 8.37 9.25 9.17
C VAL A 155 9.04 9.91 7.97
N GLY A 156 9.10 11.24 7.94
CA GLY A 156 9.74 11.94 6.84
C GLY A 156 11.25 11.71 6.74
N LYS A 157 11.96 11.51 7.87
CA LYS A 157 13.37 11.09 7.82
C LYS A 157 13.53 9.70 7.22
N TRP A 158 12.71 8.74 7.65
CA TRP A 158 12.72 7.39 7.09
C TRP A 158 12.37 7.38 5.61
N ASN A 159 11.36 8.16 5.22
CA ASN A 159 10.95 8.33 3.84
C ASN A 159 12.07 8.95 2.98
N TYR A 160 12.81 9.94 3.50
CA TYR A 160 13.97 10.49 2.82
C TYR A 160 15.04 9.41 2.54
N HIS A 161 15.36 8.57 3.54
CA HIS A 161 16.29 7.45 3.34
C HIS A 161 15.77 6.43 2.33
N TYR A 162 14.48 6.10 2.39
CA TYR A 162 13.81 5.22 1.43
C TYR A 162 13.95 5.74 -0.01
N CYS A 163 13.60 7.02 -0.26
CA CYS A 163 13.74 7.62 -1.58
C CYS A 163 15.20 7.66 -2.04
N LEU A 164 16.15 8.01 -1.17
CA LEU A 164 17.57 8.05 -1.53
C LEU A 164 18.11 6.68 -1.96
N GLN A 165 17.73 5.62 -1.24
CA GLN A 165 18.20 4.26 -1.53
C GLN A 165 17.50 3.65 -2.75
N GLY A 166 16.22 3.97 -2.96
CA GLY A 166 15.42 3.39 -4.03
C GLY A 166 15.55 4.09 -5.39
N CYS A 167 15.78 5.42 -5.41
CA CYS A 167 15.64 6.25 -6.61
C CYS A 167 16.44 5.74 -7.82
N GLU A 168 17.66 5.25 -7.59
CA GLU A 168 18.52 4.75 -8.67
C GLU A 168 17.95 3.49 -9.33
N GLY A 169 17.46 2.54 -8.53
CA GLY A 169 16.83 1.32 -9.06
C GLY A 169 15.58 1.62 -9.87
N TRP A 170 14.74 2.55 -9.37
CA TRP A 170 13.52 2.98 -10.07
C TRP A 170 13.85 3.68 -11.40
N ALA A 171 14.80 4.60 -11.39
CA ALA A 171 15.19 5.36 -12.57
C ALA A 171 15.89 4.51 -13.64
N LEU A 172 16.82 3.63 -13.25
CA LEU A 172 17.58 2.85 -14.22
C LEU A 172 16.67 1.95 -15.06
N LEU A 173 15.71 1.27 -14.46
CA LEU A 173 14.79 0.42 -15.21
C LEU A 173 13.89 1.25 -16.13
N LEU A 174 13.20 2.25 -15.57
CA LEU A 174 12.18 2.99 -16.29
C LEU A 174 12.79 3.96 -17.31
N LEU A 175 13.76 4.78 -16.92
CA LEU A 175 14.30 5.81 -17.80
C LEU A 175 15.19 5.21 -18.89
N ASN A 176 15.97 4.15 -18.61
CA ASN A 176 16.81 3.53 -19.62
C ASN A 176 16.03 2.57 -20.52
N LYS A 177 15.32 1.59 -19.95
CA LYS A 177 14.70 0.52 -20.75
C LYS A 177 13.40 0.94 -21.40
N VAL A 178 12.63 1.81 -20.76
CA VAL A 178 11.33 2.25 -21.27
C VAL A 178 11.46 3.55 -22.05
N LEU A 179 12.02 4.60 -21.43
CA LEU A 179 12.12 5.92 -22.06
C LEU A 179 13.37 6.12 -22.94
N GLN A 180 14.29 5.14 -22.95
CA GLN A 180 15.49 5.15 -23.79
C GLN A 180 16.43 6.35 -23.57
N TRP A 181 16.45 6.91 -22.35
CA TRP A 181 17.40 7.96 -21.97
C TRP A 181 18.83 7.42 -21.94
N ARG A 182 19.80 8.29 -22.25
CA ARG A 182 21.21 7.91 -22.17
C ARG A 182 21.63 7.77 -20.72
N MET A 183 22.52 6.81 -20.44
CA MET A 183 22.99 6.54 -19.07
C MET A 183 23.56 7.79 -18.38
N GLU A 184 24.27 8.64 -19.12
CA GLU A 184 24.82 9.90 -18.62
C GLU A 184 23.72 10.86 -18.14
N GLU A 185 22.63 10.99 -18.92
CA GLU A 185 21.48 11.82 -18.57
C GLU A 185 20.76 11.29 -17.33
N ILE A 186 20.62 9.97 -17.23
CA ILE A 186 19.98 9.31 -16.07
C ILE A 186 20.79 9.54 -14.80
N GLN A 187 22.11 9.40 -14.87
CA GLN A 187 22.98 9.60 -13.70
C GLN A 187 22.97 11.05 -13.23
N ASP A 188 23.03 12.02 -14.15
CA ASP A 188 22.89 13.44 -13.82
C ASP A 188 21.50 13.75 -13.21
N PHE A 189 20.44 13.17 -13.77
CA PHE A 189 19.08 13.33 -13.24
C PHE A 189 18.92 12.76 -11.83
N ILE A 190 19.44 11.56 -11.56
CA ILE A 190 19.44 10.93 -10.23
C ILE A 190 20.24 11.78 -9.24
N ALA A 191 21.42 12.26 -9.62
CA ALA A 191 22.26 13.09 -8.76
C ALA A 191 21.52 14.37 -8.34
N LYS A 192 20.96 15.09 -9.32
CA LYS A 192 20.14 16.28 -9.05
C LYS A 192 18.93 15.93 -8.18
N PHE A 193 18.27 14.79 -8.41
CA PHE A 193 17.10 14.39 -7.61
C PHE A 193 17.47 14.12 -6.15
N LYS A 194 18.61 13.47 -5.91
CA LYS A 194 19.17 13.27 -4.56
C LYS A 194 19.48 14.62 -3.88
N ASP A 195 19.99 15.60 -4.63
CA ASP A 195 20.22 16.95 -4.12
C ASP A 195 18.90 17.67 -3.76
N ALA A 196 17.88 17.57 -4.61
CA ALA A 196 16.56 18.15 -4.38
C ALA A 196 15.83 17.50 -3.19
N LEU A 197 15.90 16.17 -3.06
CA LEU A 197 15.48 15.45 -1.86
C LEU A 197 16.27 15.96 -0.64
N GLY A 198 17.51 16.37 -0.84
CA GLY A 198 18.47 16.83 0.15
C GLY A 198 18.21 18.23 0.72
N ASP A 199 17.54 19.09 -0.04
CA ASP A 199 17.34 20.49 0.31
C ASP A 199 16.37 20.63 1.50
N LYS A 200 16.82 21.36 2.53
CA LYS A 200 16.04 21.63 3.74
C LYS A 200 14.96 22.69 3.52
N LYS A 201 15.02 23.43 2.41
CA LYS A 201 14.01 24.41 2.02
C LYS A 201 12.77 23.76 1.40
N ASN A 202 12.89 22.50 0.95
CA ASN A 202 11.80 21.78 0.31
C ASN A 202 10.88 21.19 1.38
N HIS A 203 9.61 21.57 1.34
CA HIS A 203 8.55 21.01 2.19
C HIS A 203 7.72 19.99 1.41
N ALA A 204 8.43 19.14 0.67
CA ALA A 204 7.83 18.14 -0.21
C ALA A 204 7.12 17.05 0.60
N TYR A 205 6.01 16.57 0.05
CA TYR A 205 5.34 15.34 0.46
C TYR A 205 4.76 14.65 -0.78
N TYR A 206 4.35 13.41 -0.59
CA TYR A 206 3.46 12.71 -1.50
C TYR A 206 2.33 12.05 -0.67
N ASN A 207 1.28 11.60 -1.34
CA ASN A 207 0.14 11.00 -0.65
C ASN A 207 0.11 9.48 -0.83
N ILE A 208 -0.39 8.78 0.17
CA ILE A 208 -0.76 7.36 0.08
C ILE A 208 -2.26 7.28 0.29
N LEU A 209 -2.96 6.59 -0.59
CA LEU A 209 -4.37 6.26 -0.38
C LEU A 209 -4.47 4.83 0.12
N ALA A 210 -5.06 4.66 1.30
CA ALA A 210 -5.60 3.38 1.72
C ALA A 210 -7.11 3.38 1.44
N ASN A 211 -7.55 2.39 0.69
CA ASN A 211 -8.93 2.24 0.30
C ASN A 211 -9.41 0.84 0.67
N ALA A 212 -10.55 0.75 1.34
CA ALA A 212 -11.17 -0.52 1.73
C ALA A 212 -12.62 -0.55 1.28
N ALA A 213 -13.09 -1.72 0.85
CA ALA A 213 -14.48 -1.92 0.44
C ALA A 213 -14.91 -3.37 0.72
N GLN A 214 -16.20 -3.57 0.91
CA GLN A 214 -16.79 -4.86 1.24
C GLN A 214 -17.51 -5.46 0.04
N SER A 215 -17.41 -6.77 -0.16
CA SER A 215 -18.29 -7.48 -1.10
C SER A 215 -19.69 -7.60 -0.50
N PRO A 216 -20.79 -7.42 -1.26
CA PRO A 216 -22.13 -7.49 -0.72
C PRO A 216 -22.38 -8.78 0.08
N PRO A 217 -22.91 -8.71 1.31
CA PRO A 217 -23.19 -9.89 2.11
C PRO A 217 -24.38 -10.66 1.53
N LEU A 218 -24.43 -11.98 1.77
CA LEU A 218 -25.64 -12.76 1.48
C LEU A 218 -26.79 -12.23 2.34
N ALA A 219 -27.99 -12.11 1.74
CA ALA A 219 -29.17 -11.63 2.44
C ALA A 219 -29.40 -12.42 3.75
N GLY A 220 -29.38 -11.72 4.89
CA GLY A 220 -29.55 -12.31 6.22
C GLY A 220 -28.26 -12.80 6.91
N SER A 221 -27.08 -12.60 6.31
CA SER A 221 -25.79 -12.87 6.95
C SER A 221 -25.12 -11.57 7.43
N PHE A 222 -24.69 -11.54 8.69
CA PHE A 222 -23.87 -10.46 9.25
C PHE A 222 -22.46 -10.99 9.50
N ASN A 223 -21.57 -10.84 8.53
CA ASN A 223 -20.14 -11.04 8.76
C ASN A 223 -19.57 -9.74 9.36
N CYS A 224 -19.28 -9.75 10.66
CA CYS A 224 -18.70 -8.60 11.35
C CYS A 224 -17.18 -8.61 11.15
N PHE A 225 -16.73 -8.04 10.04
CA PHE A 225 -15.35 -7.58 9.89
C PHE A 225 -15.33 -6.09 10.26
N THR A 226 -14.65 -5.73 11.35
CA THR A 226 -14.43 -4.33 11.67
C THR A 226 -13.13 -3.87 11.03
N VAL A 227 -13.24 -3.17 9.90
CA VAL A 227 -12.10 -2.46 9.32
C VAL A 227 -11.95 -1.14 10.09
N PHE A 228 -10.98 -1.09 11.01
CA PHE A 228 -10.68 0.15 11.74
C PHE A 228 -9.86 1.08 10.86
N ALA A 229 -10.45 2.24 10.52
CA ALA A 229 -9.72 3.39 10.03
C ALA A 229 -8.88 3.99 11.14
N ASN A 230 -7.73 3.38 11.38
CA ASN A 230 -6.73 3.97 12.25
C ASN A 230 -5.87 4.91 11.41
N ASN A 231 -5.59 6.08 11.94
CA ASN A 231 -4.58 6.93 11.36
C ASN A 231 -3.26 6.13 11.40
N MET A 232 -2.49 6.08 10.30
CA MET A 232 -1.14 5.50 10.24
C MET A 232 -0.22 6.04 11.36
N PHE A 233 -0.62 7.17 11.95
CA PHE A 233 0.08 7.93 12.97
C PHE A 233 -0.50 7.77 14.39
N ASP A 234 -1.63 7.10 14.60
CA ASP A 234 -2.27 7.04 15.93
C ASP A 234 -1.65 5.97 16.83
N ASN A 235 -0.96 4.96 16.27
CA ASN A 235 -0.43 3.81 17.01
C ASN A 235 1.09 3.62 16.89
N GLY A 236 1.83 4.67 16.50
CA GLY A 236 3.29 4.63 16.32
C GLY A 236 3.74 4.09 14.96
N ILE A 237 5.02 4.33 14.64
CA ILE A 237 5.66 3.90 13.38
C ILE A 237 5.69 2.36 13.37
N GLY A 238 4.68 1.73 12.80
CA GLY A 238 4.55 0.27 12.89
C GLY A 238 3.13 -0.26 12.82
N ASP A 239 2.11 0.58 12.93
CA ASP A 239 0.71 0.18 12.79
C ASP A 239 0.17 0.87 11.54
N GLY A 240 0.28 0.15 10.43
CA GLY A 240 -0.12 0.59 9.10
C GLY A 240 -1.61 0.87 9.06
N PRO A 241 -2.04 1.68 8.09
CA PRO A 241 -3.33 2.37 8.14
C PRO A 241 -4.55 1.46 8.28
N PHE A 242 -4.48 0.20 7.82
CA PHE A 242 -5.55 -0.74 8.06
C PHE A 242 -5.04 -2.18 7.92
N VAL A 243 -4.71 -2.88 9.00
CA VAL A 243 -4.79 -4.35 8.99
C VAL A 243 -5.21 -4.80 10.36
N LYS A 244 -6.52 -4.78 10.60
CA LYS A 244 -7.10 -5.61 11.66
C LYS A 244 -8.43 -6.16 11.18
N ALA A 245 -8.36 -7.08 10.22
CA ALA A 245 -9.49 -7.95 9.91
C ALA A 245 -9.64 -8.95 11.08
N THR A 246 -10.45 -8.62 12.08
CA THR A 246 -10.87 -9.59 13.09
C THR A 246 -12.07 -10.34 12.55
N SER A 247 -11.85 -11.53 12.01
CA SER A 247 -12.96 -12.43 11.68
C SER A 247 -13.52 -13.05 12.95
N THR A 248 -14.84 -13.12 13.06
CA THR A 248 -15.52 -13.98 14.05
C THR A 248 -15.47 -15.47 13.67
N ASN A 249 -15.07 -15.79 12.43
CA ASN A 249 -14.83 -17.16 12.00
C ASN A 249 -13.46 -17.66 12.50
N SER A 250 -13.45 -18.90 12.98
CA SER A 250 -12.26 -19.57 13.53
C SER A 250 -11.17 -19.88 12.49
N ARG A 251 -11.47 -19.71 11.20
CA ARG A 251 -10.54 -19.81 10.06
C ARG A 251 -10.87 -18.68 9.08
N ALA A 252 -9.96 -17.72 8.95
CA ALA A 252 -10.04 -16.68 7.93
C ALA A 252 -8.93 -16.91 6.90
N VAL A 253 -9.19 -16.66 5.63
CA VAL A 253 -8.20 -16.79 4.55
C VAL A 253 -7.99 -15.42 3.91
N GLY A 254 -6.74 -14.96 3.92
CA GLY A 254 -6.33 -13.70 3.32
C GLY A 254 -5.28 -13.91 2.23
N VAL A 255 -5.32 -13.07 1.21
CA VAL A 255 -4.25 -12.97 0.22
C VAL A 255 -3.68 -11.55 0.22
N VAL A 256 -2.36 -11.45 0.09
CA VAL A 256 -1.63 -10.19 -0.02
C VAL A 256 -0.90 -10.18 -1.37
N LEU A 257 -1.20 -9.20 -2.19
CA LEU A 257 -0.59 -8.93 -3.49
C LEU A 257 0.35 -7.73 -3.33
N ASP A 258 1.64 -7.94 -3.58
CA ASP A 258 2.64 -6.93 -3.27
C ASP A 258 3.85 -6.98 -4.20
N THR A 259 4.44 -5.82 -4.47
CA THR A 259 5.79 -5.73 -5.02
C THR A 259 6.80 -5.73 -3.87
N THR A 260 7.89 -6.48 -4.01
CA THR A 260 8.87 -6.83 -2.97
C THR A 260 9.62 -5.66 -2.30
N GLN A 261 9.29 -4.41 -2.63
CA GLN A 261 10.06 -3.23 -2.25
C GLN A 261 9.81 -2.74 -0.81
N MET A 262 8.85 -3.28 -0.07
CA MET A 262 8.58 -2.92 1.33
C MET A 262 8.51 -4.15 2.23
N ARG A 263 9.67 -4.64 2.71
CA ARG A 263 9.82 -6.05 3.09
C ARG A 263 9.95 -6.42 4.58
N ALA A 264 9.76 -5.54 5.55
CA ALA A 264 9.95 -5.92 6.97
C ALA A 264 8.68 -5.92 7.82
N ASP A 265 7.63 -5.25 7.35
CA ASP A 265 6.58 -4.78 8.24
C ASP A 265 5.39 -5.71 8.33
N ILE A 266 5.04 -6.39 7.23
CA ILE A 266 3.82 -7.21 7.12
C ILE A 266 3.90 -8.42 8.07
N ILE A 267 5.04 -9.10 8.09
CA ILE A 267 5.17 -10.40 8.78
C ILE A 267 5.29 -10.26 10.30
N ALA A 268 5.89 -9.17 10.79
CA ALA A 268 6.02 -8.90 12.22
C ALA A 268 4.70 -8.44 12.89
N ARG A 269 3.68 -8.07 12.10
CA ARG A 269 2.43 -7.46 12.61
C ARG A 269 1.29 -8.45 12.82
N TYR A 270 1.31 -9.62 12.18
CA TYR A 270 0.29 -10.65 12.35
C TYR A 270 0.46 -11.54 13.59
N ASP A 271 1.54 -11.36 14.36
CA ASP A 271 1.86 -12.19 15.55
C ASP A 271 2.17 -11.37 16.82
N LYS A 272 1.52 -10.21 17.04
CA LYS A 272 1.67 -9.52 18.34
C LYS A 272 0.78 -10.20 19.41
N PRO A 273 1.36 -10.76 20.50
CA PRO A 273 0.58 -11.40 21.56
C PRO A 273 -0.24 -10.38 22.36
N LYS A 274 -1.35 -10.86 22.94
CA LYS A 274 -2.32 -10.28 23.90
C LYS A 274 -2.05 -8.93 24.61
N SER A 275 -0.82 -8.54 24.90
CA SER A 275 -0.48 -7.42 25.79
C SER A 275 -0.82 -6.02 25.25
N LEU A 276 -1.05 -5.85 23.95
CA LEU A 276 -1.48 -4.56 23.39
C LEU A 276 -3.00 -4.34 23.46
N LEU A 277 -3.79 -5.42 23.52
CA LEU A 277 -5.25 -5.36 23.67
C LEU A 277 -5.65 -4.88 25.07
N ASP A 278 -4.89 -5.28 26.09
CA ASP A 278 -5.13 -4.88 27.48
C ASP A 278 -4.97 -3.35 27.68
N ASN A 279 -4.09 -2.71 26.89
CA ASN A 279 -3.90 -1.26 26.92
C ASN A 279 -5.01 -0.48 26.19
N LEU A 280 -5.72 -1.11 25.25
CA LEU A 280 -6.85 -0.52 24.53
C LEU A 280 -8.18 -0.70 25.30
N GLU A 281 -8.32 -1.76 26.10
CA GLU A 281 -9.46 -1.90 27.02
C GLU A 281 -9.39 -0.93 28.20
N ALA A 282 -8.18 -0.61 28.68
CA ALA A 282 -7.95 0.38 29.73
C ALA A 282 -8.29 1.83 29.30
N SER A 283 -8.26 2.15 28.00
CA SER A 283 -8.64 3.46 27.48
C SER A 283 -10.14 3.58 27.16
N ARG A 284 -10.85 2.45 26.98
CA ARG A 284 -12.30 2.41 26.72
C ARG A 284 -13.18 2.58 27.97
N THR A 285 -12.64 2.43 29.18
CA THR A 285 -13.43 2.48 30.43
C THR A 285 -13.67 3.89 31.00
N LYS A 286 -13.38 4.97 30.27
CA LYS A 286 -13.70 6.34 30.72
C LYS A 286 -14.81 7.00 29.88
N LYS A 287 -16.04 6.85 30.38
CA LYS A 287 -17.28 7.63 30.13
C LYS A 287 -17.93 7.36 28.76
N VAL A 288 -19.23 7.05 28.67
CA VAL A 288 -20.37 7.86 29.11
C VAL A 288 -21.49 6.98 29.71
N ASN A 289 -21.97 7.36 30.89
CA ASN A 289 -23.28 6.98 31.41
C ASN A 289 -24.35 7.84 30.74
N CYS A 290 -25.36 7.20 30.14
CA CYS A 290 -26.77 7.57 30.12
C CYS A 290 -27.57 6.35 29.68
#